data_AF-A0A0E4H5Y1-F1
#
_entry.id   AF-A0A0E4H5Y1-F1
#
_cell.length_a   1.000
_cell.length_b   1.000
_cell.length_c   1.000
_cell.angle_alpha   90.00
_cell.angle_beta   90.00
_cell.angle_gamma   90.00
#
_symmetry.space_group_name_H-M   'P 1'
#
loop_
_entity.id
_entity.type
_entity.pdbx_description
1 polymer ?
#
loop_
_entity_poly.entity_id
_entity_poly.type
_entity_poly.pdbx_seq_one_letter_code
_entity_poly.pdbx_strand_id
1 'polypeptide(L)'
;MTEQQVIDQLSSYRAKLARIQALGTYSIGSGIQISRLSEEDHLQQLHRRLRGLPSYMYLGKRDQELEATAHAYLTFYPAGVRAQRNAISDIGAYQEDDELLQELRAKIAKVIDARAGSKYDLDEVLDRLSELQDLQAEIKRIDDLLSLLEGYKPDYSRILYQDVISGRNWSEVAKEMALSKSVYFRWKKHAISAFIKLAE
;
A
#
# COMPACT_ATOMS: atom_id res chain seq x y z
N MET A 1 -13.04 16.30 10.21
CA MET A 1 -13.83 15.40 9.33
C MET A 1 -15.31 15.76 9.48
N THR A 2 -16.10 15.81 8.40
CA THR A 2 -17.54 16.15 8.45
C THR A 2 -18.43 14.90 8.49
N GLU A 3 -19.69 15.05 8.89
CA GLU A 3 -20.69 13.96 8.88
C GLU A 3 -20.84 13.35 7.47
N GLN A 4 -20.91 14.20 6.44
CA GLN A 4 -21.00 13.72 5.05
C GLN A 4 -19.75 12.93 4.64
N GLN A 5 -18.55 13.39 5.01
CA GLN A 5 -17.31 12.67 4.72
C GLN A 5 -17.27 11.27 5.35
N VAL A 6 -17.77 11.11 6.58
CA VAL A 6 -17.88 9.79 7.23
C VAL A 6 -18.87 8.91 6.50
N ILE A 7 -20.03 9.44 6.12
CA ILE A 7 -21.04 8.68 5.36
C ILE A 7 -20.46 8.21 4.03
N ASP A 8 -19.76 9.08 3.30
CA ASP A 8 -19.14 8.74 2.01
C ASP A 8 -18.00 7.71 2.20
N GLN A 9 -17.18 7.87 3.24
CA GLN A 9 -16.09 6.95 3.56
C GLN A 9 -16.61 5.54 3.93
N LEU A 10 -17.64 5.46 4.78
CA LEU A 10 -18.21 4.19 5.22
C LEU A 10 -19.09 3.54 4.14
N SER A 11 -19.84 4.32 3.36
CA SER A 11 -20.66 3.78 2.26
C SER A 11 -19.80 3.21 1.13
N SER A 12 -18.62 3.78 0.89
CA SER A 12 -17.65 3.25 -0.08
C SER A 12 -16.89 2.01 0.41
N TYR A 13 -17.01 1.61 1.68
CA TYR A 13 -16.27 0.50 2.28
C TYR A 13 -16.42 -0.82 1.49
N ARG A 14 -17.65 -1.24 1.19
CA ARG A 14 -17.90 -2.49 0.44
C ARG A 14 -17.37 -2.43 -0.99
N ALA A 15 -17.47 -1.27 -1.64
CA ALA A 15 -16.93 -1.06 -2.98
C ALA A 15 -15.40 -1.16 -2.98
N LYS A 16 -14.74 -0.58 -1.97
CA LYS A 16 -13.29 -0.67 -1.77
C LYS A 16 -12.85 -2.11 -1.48
N LEU A 17 -13.57 -2.86 -0.66
CA LEU A 17 -13.29 -4.29 -0.45
C LEU A 17 -13.40 -5.10 -1.75
N ALA A 18 -14.45 -4.87 -2.55
CA ALA A 18 -14.60 -5.52 -3.85
C ALA A 18 -13.46 -5.14 -4.81
N ARG A 19 -13.00 -3.88 -4.77
CA ARG A 19 -11.86 -3.40 -5.56
C ARG A 19 -10.55 -4.04 -5.13
N ILE A 20 -10.30 -4.16 -3.82
CA ILE A 20 -9.14 -4.89 -3.27
C ILE A 20 -9.15 -6.34 -3.76
N GLN A 21 -10.30 -7.01 -3.70
CA GLN A 21 -10.43 -8.38 -4.17
C GLN A 21 -10.12 -8.48 -5.68
N ALA A 22 -10.70 -7.59 -6.49
CA ALA A 22 -10.46 -7.55 -7.92
C ALA A 22 -8.97 -7.30 -8.26
N LEU A 23 -8.35 -6.30 -7.64
CA LEU A 23 -6.93 -5.98 -7.81
C LEU A 23 -6.03 -7.13 -7.33
N GLY A 24 -6.35 -7.75 -6.20
CA GLY A 24 -5.59 -8.87 -5.65
C GLY A 24 -5.62 -10.11 -6.54
N THR A 25 -6.75 -10.40 -7.19
CA THR A 25 -6.89 -11.54 -8.12
C THR A 25 -6.29 -11.29 -9.50
N TYR A 26 -5.85 -10.06 -9.80
CA TYR A 26 -5.24 -9.75 -11.09
C TYR A 26 -3.93 -10.52 -11.24
N SER A 27 -3.85 -11.38 -12.26
CA SER A 27 -2.63 -12.09 -12.60
C SER A 27 -1.74 -11.19 -13.43
N ILE A 28 -0.56 -10.92 -12.89
CA ILE A 28 0.60 -10.50 -13.68
C ILE A 28 1.23 -11.80 -14.18
N GLY A 29 1.83 -11.79 -15.38
CA GLY A 29 2.35 -12.96 -16.09
C GLY A 29 3.10 -14.00 -15.23
N SER A 30 3.22 -15.22 -15.80
CA SER A 30 3.67 -16.43 -15.08
C SER A 30 2.77 -16.85 -13.89
N GLY A 31 1.55 -16.30 -13.77
CA GLY A 31 0.56 -16.73 -12.78
C GLY A 31 0.72 -16.08 -11.40
N ILE A 32 1.50 -15.01 -11.28
CA ILE A 32 1.71 -14.28 -10.02
C ILE A 32 0.56 -13.28 -9.83
N GLN A 33 -0.10 -13.33 -8.68
CA GLN A 33 -1.14 -12.38 -8.30
C GLN A 33 -0.54 -11.12 -7.66
N ILE A 34 -1.17 -9.95 -7.90
CA ILE A 34 -0.74 -8.67 -7.28
C ILE A 34 -0.70 -8.76 -5.75
N SER A 35 -1.61 -9.52 -5.14
CA SER A 35 -1.65 -9.74 -3.69
C SER A 35 -0.32 -10.26 -3.13
N ARG A 36 0.33 -11.21 -3.82
CA ARG A 36 1.62 -11.76 -3.41
C ARG A 36 2.75 -10.73 -3.46
N LEU A 37 2.73 -9.83 -4.45
CA LEU A 37 3.71 -8.74 -4.54
C LEU A 37 3.53 -7.71 -3.42
N SER A 38 2.30 -7.51 -2.92
CA SER A 38 2.03 -6.63 -1.78
C SER A 38 2.52 -7.23 -0.45
N GLU A 39 2.36 -8.54 -0.27
CA GLU A 39 2.73 -9.26 0.95
C GLU A 39 4.26 -9.50 1.06
N GLU A 40 4.96 -9.69 -0.06
CA GLU A 40 6.36 -10.14 -0.10
C GLU A 40 7.41 -9.03 -0.34
N ASP A 41 7.20 -7.77 0.07
CA ASP A 41 8.27 -6.76 -0.06
C ASP A 41 9.33 -6.86 1.08
N HIS A 42 9.83 -8.08 1.29
CA HIS A 42 10.94 -8.42 2.19
C HIS A 42 12.22 -7.63 1.83
N LEU A 43 12.39 -7.26 0.56
CA LEU A 43 13.51 -6.44 0.08
C LEU A 43 13.40 -4.99 0.55
N GLN A 44 12.21 -4.38 0.49
CA GLN A 44 12.02 -3.06 1.09
C GLN A 44 12.16 -3.09 2.62
N GLN A 45 11.65 -4.13 3.28
CA GLN A 45 11.82 -4.28 4.73
C GLN A 45 13.29 -4.44 5.13
N LEU A 46 14.06 -5.23 4.36
CA LEU A 46 15.50 -5.37 4.53
C LEU A 46 16.21 -4.03 4.29
N HIS A 47 15.89 -3.33 3.20
CA HIS A 47 16.45 -2.02 2.90
C HIS A 47 16.16 -0.98 4.00
N ARG A 48 14.95 -1.00 4.60
CA ARG A 48 14.62 -0.15 5.76
C ARG A 48 15.45 -0.48 6.99
N ARG A 49 15.75 -1.76 7.24
CA ARG A 49 16.60 -2.19 8.37
C ARG A 49 18.08 -1.88 8.16
N LEU A 50 18.54 -1.92 6.91
CA LEU A 50 19.93 -1.60 6.55
C LEU A 50 20.17 -0.09 6.44
N ARG A 51 19.13 0.73 6.27
CA ARG A 51 19.21 2.19 6.18
C ARG A 51 19.81 2.77 7.47
N GLY A 52 21.04 3.28 7.38
CA GLY A 52 21.77 3.91 8.49
C GLY A 52 22.93 3.07 9.03
N LEU A 53 23.11 1.83 8.54
CA LEU A 53 24.30 1.03 8.81
C LEU A 53 25.38 1.31 7.77
N PRO A 54 26.68 1.26 8.13
CA PRO A 54 27.75 1.38 7.15
C PRO A 54 27.74 0.20 6.18
N SER A 55 27.89 0.47 4.88
CA SER A 55 27.79 -0.54 3.82
C SER A 55 28.75 -1.72 3.98
N TYR A 56 29.92 -1.52 4.61
CA TYR A 56 30.88 -2.59 4.86
C TYR A 56 30.40 -3.68 5.82
N MET A 57 29.34 -3.43 6.60
CA MET A 57 28.80 -4.42 7.53
C MET A 57 27.90 -5.45 6.85
N TYR A 58 27.36 -5.15 5.68
CA TYR A 58 26.37 -6.00 5.01
C TYR A 58 26.63 -6.21 3.52
N LEU A 59 27.57 -5.49 2.92
CA LEU A 59 28.05 -5.72 1.56
C LEU A 59 29.41 -6.41 1.57
N GLY A 60 29.60 -7.38 0.66
CA GLY A 60 30.92 -7.91 0.37
C GLY A 60 31.81 -6.87 -0.31
N LYS A 61 33.14 -7.09 -0.30
CA LYS A 61 34.12 -6.15 -0.86
C LYS A 61 33.79 -5.71 -2.30
N ARG A 62 33.35 -6.66 -3.15
CA ARG A 62 32.96 -6.38 -4.55
C ARG A 62 31.72 -5.50 -4.67
N ASP A 63 30.74 -5.68 -3.79
CA ASP A 63 29.52 -4.87 -3.81
C ASP A 63 29.75 -3.46 -3.23
N GLN A 64 30.71 -3.30 -2.31
CA GLN A 64 31.18 -1.99 -1.87
C GLN A 64 31.90 -1.22 -2.99
N GLU A 65 32.69 -1.91 -3.82
CA GLU A 65 33.33 -1.32 -5.01
C GLU A 65 32.28 -0.83 -6.02
N LEU A 66 31.22 -1.63 -6.25
CA LEU A 66 30.10 -1.26 -7.11
C LEU A 66 29.31 -0.06 -6.56
N GLU A 67 29.06 -0.01 -5.26
CA GLU A 67 28.37 1.09 -4.60
C GLU A 67 29.19 2.39 -4.66
N ALA A 68 30.49 2.32 -4.38
CA ALA A 68 31.39 3.47 -4.47
C ALA A 68 31.48 4.02 -5.91
N THR A 69 31.54 3.12 -6.90
CA THR A 69 31.53 3.50 -8.32
C THR A 69 30.19 4.14 -8.69
N ALA A 70 29.06 3.56 -8.28
CA ALA A 70 27.75 4.16 -8.51
C ALA A 70 27.65 5.58 -7.92
N HIS A 71 28.13 5.78 -6.69
CA HIS A 71 28.16 7.09 -6.04
C HIS A 71 29.01 8.13 -6.78
N ALA A 72 30.10 7.71 -7.44
CA ALA A 72 30.96 8.61 -8.20
C ALA A 72 30.29 9.12 -9.49
N TYR A 73 29.39 8.33 -10.09
CA TYR A 73 28.75 8.65 -11.38
C TYR A 73 27.28 9.10 -11.25
N LEU A 74 26.63 8.87 -10.12
CA LEU A 74 25.25 9.31 -9.88
C LEU A 74 25.21 10.77 -9.41
N THR A 75 24.68 11.65 -10.26
CA THR A 75 24.41 13.05 -9.89
C THR A 75 23.23 13.21 -8.93
N PHE A 76 22.31 12.24 -8.92
CA PHE A 76 21.13 12.17 -8.05
C PHE A 76 20.73 10.70 -7.85
N TYR A 77 20.01 10.39 -6.77
CA TYR A 77 19.49 9.04 -6.48
C TYR A 77 18.03 8.93 -6.90
N PRO A 78 17.73 8.49 -8.14
CA PRO A 78 16.37 8.33 -8.57
C PRO A 78 15.66 7.23 -7.78
N ALA A 79 14.39 7.48 -7.47
CA ALA A 79 13.49 6.46 -6.97
C ALA A 79 13.06 5.55 -8.13
N GLY A 80 13.10 4.23 -7.92
CA GLY A 80 12.66 3.23 -8.91
C GLY A 80 13.81 2.53 -9.66
N VAL A 81 13.70 1.21 -9.82
CA VAL A 81 14.78 0.33 -10.32
C VAL A 81 15.14 0.63 -11.79
N ARG A 82 14.18 1.05 -12.62
CA ARG A 82 14.42 1.46 -14.02
C ARG A 82 15.15 2.81 -14.11
N ALA A 83 14.74 3.78 -13.30
CA ALA A 83 15.38 5.08 -13.26
C ALA A 83 16.82 4.98 -12.71
N GLN A 84 17.06 4.09 -11.73
CA GLN A 84 18.40 3.74 -11.27
C GLN A 84 19.25 3.12 -12.38
N ARG A 85 18.70 2.19 -13.18
CA ARG A 85 19.40 1.63 -14.35
C ARG A 85 19.81 2.72 -15.36
N ASN A 86 18.91 3.64 -15.67
CA ASN A 86 19.13 4.68 -16.67
C ASN A 86 20.06 5.81 -16.17
N ALA A 87 20.13 6.03 -14.86
CA ALA A 87 20.99 7.04 -14.26
C ALA A 87 22.47 6.61 -14.18
N ILE A 88 22.76 5.32 -14.32
CA ILE A 88 24.13 4.81 -14.38
C ILE A 88 24.69 5.12 -15.76
N SER A 89 25.85 5.78 -15.85
CA SER A 89 26.50 6.11 -17.14
C SER A 89 26.85 4.86 -17.96
N ASP A 90 26.76 4.96 -19.29
CA ASP A 90 27.16 3.91 -20.25
C ASP A 90 28.68 3.73 -20.27
N ILE A 91 29.40 4.82 -19.97
CA ILE A 91 30.85 4.92 -20.08
C ILE A 91 31.34 5.63 -18.82
N GLY A 92 32.28 5.00 -18.13
CA GLY A 92 33.02 5.54 -17.01
C GLY A 92 34.10 6.52 -17.46
N ALA A 93 34.73 7.19 -16.50
CA ALA A 93 35.89 8.05 -16.79
C ALA A 93 37.16 7.22 -17.01
N TYR A 94 37.18 5.98 -16.50
CA TYR A 94 38.28 5.03 -16.61
C TYR A 94 37.76 3.66 -17.07
N GLN A 95 38.61 2.90 -17.77
CA GLN A 95 38.27 1.57 -18.32
C GLN A 95 37.90 0.54 -17.23
N GLU A 96 38.48 0.67 -16.04
CA GLU A 96 38.15 -0.19 -14.90
C GLU A 96 36.73 0.08 -14.35
N ASP A 97 36.25 1.32 -14.50
CA ASP A 97 34.90 1.70 -14.11
C ASP A 97 33.86 1.19 -15.11
N ASP A 98 34.22 1.04 -16.39
CA ASP A 98 33.31 0.51 -17.42
C ASP A 98 32.82 -0.90 -17.05
N GLU A 99 33.74 -1.77 -16.60
CA GLU A 99 33.40 -3.12 -16.17
C GLU A 99 32.49 -3.13 -14.94
N LEU A 100 32.76 -2.26 -13.96
CA LEU A 100 31.97 -2.11 -12.75
C LEU A 100 30.57 -1.54 -13.03
N LEU A 101 30.47 -0.53 -13.90
CA LEU A 101 29.21 0.06 -14.33
C LEU A 101 28.38 -0.96 -15.14
N GLN A 102 29.02 -1.73 -16.02
CA GLN A 102 28.36 -2.81 -16.76
C GLN A 102 27.87 -3.92 -15.83
N GLU A 103 28.65 -4.32 -14.83
CA GLU A 103 28.25 -5.29 -13.81
C GLU A 103 27.05 -4.78 -12.98
N LEU A 104 27.09 -3.50 -12.55
CA LEU A 104 26.01 -2.84 -11.82
C LEU A 104 24.70 -2.85 -12.63
N ARG A 105 24.78 -2.52 -13.92
CA ARG A 105 23.63 -2.56 -14.85
C ARG A 105 23.10 -3.97 -15.04
N ALA A 106 23.98 -4.96 -15.16
CA ALA A 106 23.58 -6.36 -15.31
C ALA A 106 22.88 -6.88 -14.04
N LYS A 107 23.34 -6.47 -12.85
CA LYS A 107 22.67 -6.80 -11.58
C LYS A 107 21.30 -6.14 -11.46
N ILE A 108 21.18 -4.85 -11.81
CA ILE A 108 19.89 -4.14 -11.81
C ILE A 108 18.96 -4.72 -12.88
N ALA A 109 19.47 -5.08 -14.06
CA ALA A 109 18.70 -5.75 -15.11
C ALA A 109 18.19 -7.11 -14.64
N LYS A 110 19.00 -7.93 -13.96
CA LYS A 110 18.54 -9.19 -13.35
C LYS A 110 17.45 -8.98 -12.31
N VAL A 111 17.51 -7.92 -11.51
CA VAL A 111 16.44 -7.56 -10.56
C VAL A 111 15.18 -7.12 -11.30
N ILE A 112 15.33 -6.36 -12.40
CA ILE A 112 14.21 -6.00 -13.27
C ILE A 112 13.61 -7.27 -13.88
N ASP A 113 14.41 -8.14 -14.48
CA ASP A 113 13.96 -9.37 -15.16
C ASP A 113 13.33 -10.37 -14.20
N ALA A 114 13.90 -10.54 -13.00
CA ALA A 114 13.31 -11.37 -11.94
C ALA A 114 11.97 -10.81 -11.44
N ARG A 115 11.79 -9.48 -11.47
CA ARG A 115 10.51 -8.80 -11.17
C ARG A 115 9.57 -8.71 -12.38
N ALA A 116 10.11 -8.80 -13.59
CA ALA A 116 9.43 -8.54 -14.86
C ALA A 116 9.25 -9.79 -15.72
N GLY A 117 9.12 -10.99 -15.13
CA GLY A 117 8.78 -12.23 -15.84
C GLY A 117 7.41 -12.26 -16.55
N SER A 118 6.93 -11.10 -17.01
CA SER A 118 5.56 -10.82 -17.43
C SER A 118 5.57 -9.64 -18.40
N LYS A 119 5.03 -9.88 -19.60
CA LYS A 119 4.84 -8.99 -20.75
C LYS A 119 3.90 -7.78 -20.50
N TYR A 120 3.87 -7.24 -19.28
CA TYR A 120 3.01 -6.12 -18.89
C TYR A 120 3.81 -4.84 -18.73
N ASP A 121 3.14 -3.72 -18.99
CA ASP A 121 3.69 -2.41 -18.70
C ASP A 121 3.90 -2.29 -17.19
N LEU A 122 5.16 -2.28 -16.77
CA LEU A 122 5.55 -2.33 -15.36
C LEU A 122 5.00 -1.11 -14.60
N ASP A 123 4.76 -0.01 -15.31
CA ASP A 123 4.19 1.21 -14.75
C ASP A 123 2.70 0.97 -14.39
N GLU A 124 1.94 0.28 -15.25
CA GLU A 124 0.54 -0.12 -14.98
C GLU A 124 0.43 -1.08 -13.78
N VAL A 125 1.42 -1.96 -13.60
CA VAL A 125 1.51 -2.86 -12.45
C VAL A 125 1.78 -2.10 -11.16
N LEU A 126 2.71 -1.15 -11.18
CA LEU A 126 3.05 -0.33 -10.03
C LEU A 126 1.89 0.58 -9.60
N ASP A 127 1.16 1.14 -10.56
CA ASP A 127 -0.03 1.96 -10.28
C ASP A 127 -1.11 1.12 -9.58
N ARG A 128 -1.37 -0.09 -10.07
CA ARG A 128 -2.34 -1.02 -9.45
C ARG A 128 -1.91 -1.52 -8.07
N LEU A 129 -0.61 -1.76 -7.88
CA LEU A 129 -0.07 -2.14 -6.58
C LEU A 129 -0.22 -1.00 -5.57
N SER A 130 0.07 0.22 -5.99
CA SER A 130 -0.09 1.43 -5.16
C SER A 130 -1.56 1.64 -4.80
N GLU A 131 -2.47 1.52 -5.79
CA GLU A 131 -3.92 1.58 -5.56
C GLU A 131 -4.37 0.52 -4.53
N LEU A 132 -3.88 -0.72 -4.66
CA LEU A 132 -4.22 -1.80 -3.73
C LEU A 132 -3.71 -1.50 -2.31
N GLN A 133 -2.49 -0.98 -2.16
CA GLN A 133 -1.93 -0.62 -0.86
C GLN A 133 -2.69 0.53 -0.19
N ASP A 134 -3.04 1.57 -0.95
CA ASP A 134 -3.81 2.71 -0.44
C ASP A 134 -5.21 2.29 0.02
N LEU A 135 -5.89 1.45 -0.77
CA LEU A 135 -7.19 0.90 -0.41
C LEU A 135 -7.12 0.01 0.84
N GLN A 136 -6.11 -0.86 0.94
CA GLN A 136 -5.89 -1.70 2.12
C GLN A 136 -5.64 -0.86 3.37
N ALA A 137 -4.81 0.19 3.26
CA ALA A 137 -4.54 1.09 4.36
C ALA A 137 -5.81 1.85 4.80
N GLU A 138 -6.64 2.28 3.85
CA GLU A 138 -7.90 2.96 4.17
C GLU A 138 -8.91 2.04 4.85
N ILE A 139 -9.12 0.82 4.34
CA ILE A 139 -10.00 -0.18 4.96
C ILE A 139 -9.52 -0.49 6.37
N LYS A 140 -8.21 -0.72 6.55
CA LYS A 140 -7.64 -0.99 7.86
C LYS A 140 -7.91 0.14 8.85
N ARG A 141 -7.73 1.40 8.43
CA ARG A 141 -8.07 2.55 9.29
C ARG A 141 -9.55 2.54 9.70
N ILE A 142 -10.46 2.24 8.78
CA ILE A 142 -11.89 2.16 9.08
C ILE A 142 -12.16 1.03 10.08
N ASP A 143 -11.57 -0.15 9.87
CA ASP A 143 -11.73 -1.31 10.76
C ASP A 143 -11.19 -1.02 12.16
N ASP A 144 -10.01 -0.40 12.27
CA ASP A 144 -9.40 0.01 13.53
C ASP A 144 -10.32 1.00 14.28
N LEU A 145 -10.87 2.00 13.59
CA LEU A 145 -11.80 2.98 14.18
C LEU A 145 -13.12 2.35 14.63
N LEU A 146 -13.68 1.44 13.84
CA LEU A 146 -14.91 0.72 14.20
C LEU A 146 -14.68 -0.23 15.37
N SER A 147 -13.51 -0.88 15.43
CA SER A 147 -13.12 -1.75 16.55
C SER A 147 -12.94 -0.94 17.85
N LEU A 148 -12.28 0.22 17.77
CA LEU A 148 -12.18 1.15 18.89
C LEU A 148 -13.57 1.60 19.35
N LEU A 149 -14.45 2.00 18.42
CA LEU A 149 -15.82 2.41 18.73
C LEU A 149 -16.63 1.28 19.37
N GLU A 150 -16.48 0.05 18.87
CA GLU A 150 -17.14 -1.13 19.40
C GLU A 150 -16.73 -1.41 20.84
N GLY A 151 -15.45 -1.20 21.18
CA GLY A 151 -14.91 -1.44 22.51
C GLY A 151 -15.57 -0.63 23.64
N TYR A 152 -16.10 0.56 23.35
CA TYR A 152 -16.78 1.39 24.37
C TYR A 152 -18.24 1.73 24.04
N LYS A 153 -18.67 1.64 22.79
CA LYS A 153 -20.05 1.86 22.33
C LYS A 153 -20.42 0.87 21.21
N PRO A 154 -20.64 -0.41 21.56
CA PRO A 154 -20.91 -1.47 20.59
C PRO A 154 -22.12 -1.19 19.70
N ASP A 155 -23.19 -0.62 20.26
CA ASP A 155 -24.40 -0.26 19.50
C ASP A 155 -24.13 0.79 18.40
N TYR A 156 -23.15 1.67 18.61
CA TYR A 156 -22.82 2.72 17.65
C TYR A 156 -21.99 2.17 16.49
N SER A 157 -21.06 1.25 16.77
CA SER A 157 -20.37 0.51 15.71
C SER A 157 -21.39 -0.30 14.89
N ARG A 158 -22.31 -0.99 15.57
CA ARG A 158 -23.34 -1.84 14.94
C ARG A 158 -24.30 -1.06 14.05
N ILE A 159 -24.79 0.11 14.49
CA ILE A 159 -25.69 0.93 13.66
C ILE A 159 -24.97 1.48 12.42
N LEU A 160 -23.69 1.90 12.53
CA LEU A 160 -22.90 2.35 11.38
C LEU A 160 -22.68 1.22 10.38
N TYR A 161 -22.39 0.00 10.87
CA TYR A 161 -22.20 -1.16 10.01
C TYR A 161 -23.48 -1.55 9.26
N GLN A 162 -24.62 -1.56 9.95
CA GLN A 162 -25.90 -1.99 9.35
C GLN A 162 -26.48 -0.94 8.39
N ASP A 163 -26.51 0.33 8.79
CA ASP A 163 -27.12 1.39 7.98
C ASP A 163 -26.15 1.91 6.91
N VAL A 164 -24.94 2.34 7.30
CA VAL A 164 -24.05 3.09 6.40
C VAL A 164 -23.21 2.14 5.53
N ILE A 165 -22.57 1.13 6.13
CA ILE A 165 -21.71 0.19 5.40
C ILE A 165 -22.54 -0.81 4.59
N SER A 166 -23.56 -1.41 5.22
CA SER A 166 -24.38 -2.43 4.57
C SER A 166 -25.50 -1.84 3.70
N GLY A 167 -25.79 -0.53 3.83
CA GLY A 167 -26.81 0.17 3.06
C GLY A 167 -28.24 -0.29 3.37
N ARG A 168 -28.49 -0.87 4.56
CA ARG A 168 -29.82 -1.36 4.94
C ARG A 168 -30.75 -0.20 5.25
N ASN A 169 -32.04 -0.41 5.05
CA ASN A 169 -33.04 0.60 5.36
C ASN A 169 -33.16 0.81 6.88
N TRP A 170 -33.36 2.05 7.32
CA TRP A 170 -33.57 2.41 8.72
C TRP A 170 -34.62 1.55 9.43
N SER A 171 -35.69 1.14 8.73
CA SER A 171 -36.75 0.32 9.32
C SER A 171 -36.28 -1.10 9.67
N GLU A 172 -35.42 -1.68 8.82
CA GLU A 172 -34.83 -3.01 9.02
C GLU A 172 -33.82 -2.97 10.16
N VAL A 173 -32.93 -1.97 10.15
CA VAL A 173 -31.92 -1.78 11.19
C VAL A 173 -32.58 -1.52 12.55
N ALA A 174 -33.58 -0.64 12.59
CA ALA A 174 -34.33 -0.36 13.82
C ALA A 174 -35.05 -1.61 14.34
N LYS A 175 -35.63 -2.44 13.45
CA LYS A 175 -36.27 -3.69 13.85
C LYS A 175 -35.24 -4.71 14.40
N GLU A 176 -34.11 -4.88 13.73
CA GLU A 176 -33.05 -5.81 14.15
C GLU A 176 -32.44 -5.41 15.50
N MET A 177 -32.25 -4.11 15.72
CA MET A 177 -31.68 -3.57 16.97
C MET A 177 -32.73 -3.27 18.05
N ALA A 178 -34.01 -3.60 17.82
CA ALA A 178 -35.13 -3.30 18.71
C ALA A 178 -35.24 -1.81 19.12
N LEU A 179 -35.02 -0.91 18.16
CA LEU A 179 -35.06 0.54 18.35
C LEU A 179 -36.37 1.15 17.84
N SER A 180 -36.84 2.19 18.52
CA SER A 180 -37.83 3.08 17.94
C SER A 180 -37.20 3.97 16.86
N LYS A 181 -38.03 4.50 15.95
CA LYS A 181 -37.58 5.42 14.89
C LYS A 181 -36.78 6.61 15.45
N SER A 182 -37.24 7.22 16.54
CA SER A 182 -36.56 8.38 17.14
C SER A 182 -35.21 8.00 17.75
N VAL A 183 -35.12 6.85 18.42
CA VAL A 183 -33.87 6.35 18.99
C VAL A 183 -32.86 6.03 17.89
N TYR A 184 -33.32 5.40 16.80
CA TYR A 184 -32.49 5.11 15.63
C TYR A 184 -31.79 6.36 15.08
N PHE A 185 -32.54 7.40 14.71
CA PHE A 185 -31.95 8.60 14.12
C PHE A 185 -31.02 9.33 15.09
N ARG A 186 -31.37 9.34 16.38
CA ARG A 186 -30.53 9.91 17.43
C ARG A 186 -29.22 9.13 17.57
N TRP A 187 -29.28 7.80 17.61
CA TRP A 187 -28.12 6.93 17.71
C TRP A 187 -27.22 7.05 16.49
N LYS A 188 -27.78 7.05 15.27
CA LYS A 188 -27.02 7.26 14.04
C LYS A 188 -26.19 8.54 14.10
N LYS A 189 -26.83 9.66 14.48
CA LYS A 189 -26.14 10.96 14.61
C LYS A 189 -25.02 10.91 15.66
N HIS A 190 -25.27 10.30 16.81
CA HIS A 190 -24.26 10.17 17.86
C HIS A 190 -23.13 9.20 17.48
N ALA A 191 -23.42 8.14 16.72
CA ALA A 191 -22.45 7.19 16.23
C ALA A 191 -21.50 7.85 15.23
N ILE A 192 -22.03 8.63 14.27
CA ILE A 192 -21.21 9.42 13.34
C ILE A 192 -20.34 10.42 14.11
N SER A 193 -20.91 11.15 15.08
CA SER A 193 -20.13 12.09 15.90
C SER A 193 -19.03 11.39 16.71
N ALA A 194 -19.30 10.20 17.24
CA ALA A 194 -18.30 9.42 17.97
C ALA A 194 -17.18 8.93 17.04
N PHE A 195 -17.52 8.49 15.83
CA PHE A 195 -16.55 8.09 14.82
C PHE A 195 -15.64 9.26 14.41
N ILE A 196 -16.21 10.44 14.14
CA ILE A 196 -15.45 11.66 13.83
C ILE A 196 -14.41 11.95 14.92
N LYS A 197 -14.82 11.86 16.20
CA LYS A 197 -13.93 12.11 17.34
C LYS A 197 -12.80 11.11 17.49
N LEU A 198 -12.96 9.88 17.01
CA LEU A 198 -11.89 8.88 17.01
C LEU A 198 -10.92 9.08 15.83
N ALA A 199 -11.40 9.72 14.77
CA ALA A 199 -10.62 9.99 13.57
C ALA A 199 -9.86 11.34 13.62
N GLU A 200 -10.04 12.13 14.68
CA GLU A 200 -9.27 13.33 15.02
C GLU A 200 -8.03 12.98 15.84
#